data_AF-A0A836PU46-F1
#
_entry.id   AF-A0A836PU46-F1
#
_cell.length_a   1.000
_cell.length_b   1.000
_cell.length_c   1.000
_cell.angle_alpha   90.00
_cell.angle_beta   90.00
_cell.angle_gamma   90.00
#
_symmetry.space_group_name_H-M   'P 1'
#
loop_
_entity.id
_entity.type
_entity.pdbx_description
1 polymer ?
#
loop_
_entity_poly.entity_id
_entity_poly.type
_entity_poly.pdbx_seq_one_letter_code
_entity_poly.pdbx_strand_id
1 'polypeptide(L)' 'MASQLKKIDSLLSEKRIKLHLFEPSNRKIWTVVGMDKEYWFDPDLDFCSCPGYYFNNECYHLDFFPLAKSKNQV' A
#
# COMPACT_ATOMS: atom_id res chain seq x y z
N MET A 1 -18.29 -3.41 3.20
CA MET A 1 -17.92 -2.70 4.45
C MET A 1 -17.12 -3.58 5.42
N ALA A 2 -17.61 -4.75 5.89
CA ALA A 2 -16.86 -5.58 6.85
C ALA A 2 -15.68 -6.42 6.29
N SER A 3 -15.69 -6.74 4.99
CA SER A 3 -14.69 -7.61 4.35
C SER A 3 -13.37 -6.91 4.01
N GLN A 4 -13.39 -5.59 3.78
CA GLN A 4 -12.17 -4.83 3.45
C GLN A 4 -11.33 -4.56 4.70
N LEU A 5 -11.95 -4.23 5.83
CA LEU A 5 -11.28 -4.05 7.13
C LEU A 5 -10.52 -5.30 7.60
N LYS A 6 -11.08 -6.50 7.41
CA LYS A 6 -10.37 -7.75 7.73
C LYS A 6 -9.13 -7.98 6.88
N LYS A 7 -9.18 -7.65 5.58
CA LYS A 7 -8.01 -7.73 4.69
C LYS A 7 -6.93 -6.75 5.11
N ILE A 8 -7.33 -5.54 5.49
CA ILE A 8 -6.44 -4.47 5.95
C ILE A 8 -5.73 -4.88 7.26
N ASP A 9 -6.45 -5.50 8.20
CA ASP A 9 -5.88 -5.95 9.48
C ASP A 9 -4.87 -7.12 9.32
N SER A 10 -5.16 -8.08 8.43
CA SER A 10 -4.19 -9.11 8.04
C SER A 10 -2.96 -8.51 7.36
N LEU A 11 -3.14 -7.50 6.48
CA LEU A 11 -2.03 -6.80 5.83
C LEU A 11 -1.11 -6.08 6.85
N LEU A 12 -1.67 -5.47 7.91
CA LEU A 12 -0.89 -4.87 9.01
C LEU A 12 -0.08 -5.91 9.78
N SER A 13 -0.75 -6.99 10.20
CA SER A 13 -0.15 -7.99 11.08
C SER A 13 1.04 -8.69 10.43
N GLU A 14 1.02 -8.81 9.11
CA GLU A 14 2.05 -9.53 8.35
C GLU A 14 3.15 -8.63 7.77
N LYS A 15 3.16 -7.32 8.08
CA LYS A 15 4.15 -6.33 7.57
C LYS A 15 4.40 -6.47 6.07
N ARG A 16 3.31 -6.49 5.30
CA ARG A 16 3.35 -6.73 3.85
C ARG A 16 3.62 -5.47 3.03
N ILE A 17 4.00 -4.36 3.66
CA ILE A 17 4.42 -3.13 2.97
C ILE A 17 5.94 -3.12 2.92
N LYS A 18 6.50 -2.77 1.75
CA LYS A 18 7.95 -2.66 1.53
C LYS A 18 8.27 -1.27 0.99
N LEU A 19 9.32 -0.66 1.53
CA LEU A 19 9.92 0.54 0.96
C LEU A 19 11.07 0.17 0.02
N HIS A 20 11.00 0.64 -1.22
CA HIS A 20 12.08 0.57 -2.18
C HIS A 20 12.67 1.98 -2.38
N LEU A 21 13.95 2.15 -2.01
CA LEU A 21 14.72 3.36 -2.29
C LEU A 21 15.59 3.11 -3.52
N PHE A 22 15.35 3.88 -4.58
CA PHE A 22 16.10 3.80 -5.83
C PHE A 22 17.22 4.84 -5.86
N GLU A 23 18.46 4.37 -5.93
CA GLU A 23 19.66 5.20 -6.08
C GLU A 23 20.12 5.27 -7.55
N PRO A 24 20.72 6.39 -8.00
CA PRO A 24 21.08 7.60 -7.25
C PRO A 24 19.93 8.62 -7.09
N SER A 25 18.76 8.37 -7.70
CA SER A 25 17.65 9.33 -7.79
C SER A 25 16.94 9.60 -6.45
N ASN A 26 17.26 8.85 -5.39
CA ASN A 26 16.57 8.88 -4.09
C ASN A 26 15.04 8.69 -4.18
N ARG A 27 14.56 8.05 -5.25
CA ARG A 27 13.13 7.85 -5.45
C ARG A 27 12.62 6.78 -4.50
N LYS A 28 11.56 7.08 -3.77
CA LYS A 28 10.90 6.14 -2.85
C LYS A 28 9.67 5.58 -3.52
N ILE A 29 9.59 4.26 -3.62
CA ILE A 29 8.40 3.57 -4.12
C ILE A 29 7.98 2.56 -3.07
N TRP A 30 6.69 2.50 -2.78
CA TRP A 30 6.14 1.56 -1.82
C TRP A 30 5.49 0.40 -2.55
N THR A 31 5.57 -0.79 -1.98
CA THR A 31 4.91 -1.98 -2.52
C THR A 31 4.11 -2.66 -1.42
N VAL A 32 2.87 -3.03 -1.72
CA VAL A 32 2.03 -3.85 -0.86
C VAL A 32 1.95 -5.26 -1.44
N VAL A 33 2.32 -6.26 -0.64
CA VAL A 33 2.22 -7.67 -0.98
C VAL A 33 0.81 -8.16 -0.66
N GLY A 34 -0.01 -8.34 -1.68
CA GLY A 34 -1.32 -8.96 -1.55
C GLY A 34 -1.22 -10.46 -1.25
N MET A 35 -2.35 -11.16 -1.33
CA MET A 35 -2.36 -12.63 -1.23
C MET A 35 -1.69 -13.29 -2.43
N ASP A 36 -1.84 -12.71 -3.62
CA ASP A 36 -1.47 -13.34 -4.90
C ASP A 36 -0.58 -12.45 -5.78
N LYS A 37 -0.66 -11.13 -5.58
CA LYS A 37 0.03 -10.13 -6.39
C LYS A 37 0.58 -9.00 -5.53
N GLU A 38 1.71 -8.46 -5.95
CA GLU A 38 2.30 -7.24 -5.41
C GLU A 38 1.78 -6.02 -6.19
N TYR A 39 1.41 -4.96 -5.48
CA TYR A 39 0.99 -3.70 -6.06
C TYR A 39 1.92 -2.61 -5.55
N TRP A 40 2.45 -1.78 -6.45
CA TRP A 40 3.22 -0.63 -6.05
C TRP A 40 2.32 0.60 -5.93
N PHE A 41 2.68 1.51 -5.05
CA PHE A 41 1.96 2.73 -4.83
C PHE A 41 2.93 3.84 -4.41
N ASP A 42 2.53 5.07 -4.68
CA ASP A 42 3.29 6.25 -4.37
C ASP A 42 2.35 7.24 -3.65
N PRO A 43 2.47 7.37 -2.32
CA PRO A 43 1.62 8.26 -1.53
C PRO A 43 1.90 9.73 -1.81
N ASP A 44 3.08 10.09 -2.34
CA ASP A 44 3.37 11.48 -2.73
C ASP A 44 2.66 11.85 -4.04
N LEU A 45 2.33 10.87 -4.89
CA LEU A 45 1.57 11.03 -6.13
C LEU A 45 0.09 10.66 -6.00
N ASP A 46 -0.36 10.27 -4.81
CA ASP A 46 -1.70 9.72 -4.55
C ASP A 46 -2.08 8.57 -5.49
N PHE A 47 -1.10 7.73 -5.85
CA PHE A 47 -1.26 6.71 -6.88
C PHE A 47 -1.12 5.29 -6.33
N CYS A 48 -2.00 4.38 -6.77
CA CYS A 48 -1.86 2.95 -6.52
C CYS A 48 -2.01 2.14 -7.82
N SER A 49 -1.12 1.17 -8.04
CA SER A 49 -1.16 0.31 -9.22
C SER A 49 -2.24 -0.79 -9.15
N CYS A 50 -3.12 -0.77 -8.13
CA CYS A 50 -4.11 -1.82 -7.98
C CYS A 50 -5.30 -1.62 -8.94
N PRO A 51 -6.03 -2.70 -9.27
CA PRO A 51 -7.21 -2.60 -10.13
C PRO A 51 -8.29 -1.67 -9.54
N GLY A 52 -8.44 -1.62 -8.21
CA GLY A 52 -9.43 -0.75 -7.56
C GLY A 52 -9.21 0.73 -7.88
N TYR A 53 -7.96 1.18 -7.78
CA TYR A 53 -7.57 2.54 -8.15
C TYR A 53 -7.71 2.76 -9.67
N TYR A 54 -7.27 1.80 -10.49
CA TYR A 54 -7.37 1.93 -11.95
C TYR A 54 -8.81 2.13 -12.45
N PHE A 55 -9.79 1.42 -11.87
CA PHE A 55 -11.18 1.50 -12.32
C PHE A 55 -12.00 2.60 -11.64
N ASN A 56 -11.70 2.95 -10.38
CA ASN A 56 -12.54 3.84 -9.59
C ASN A 56 -11.79 5.06 -9.00
N ASN A 57 -10.48 5.22 -9.23
CA ASN A 57 -9.61 6.21 -8.57
C ASN A 57 -9.63 6.16 -7.03
N GLU A 58 -10.19 5.10 -6.43
CA GLU A 58 -10.29 4.93 -4.99
C GLU A 58 -9.64 3.61 -4.60
N CYS A 59 -8.83 3.64 -3.54
CA CYS A 59 -8.14 2.44 -3.07
C CYS A 59 -7.79 2.48 -1.59
N TYR A 60 -8.23 1.43 -0.89
CA TYR A 60 -7.91 1.20 0.51
C TYR A 60 -6.41 1.09 0.82
N HIS A 61 -5.53 0.86 -0.15
CA HIS A 61 -4.08 0.82 0.08
C HIS A 61 -3.52 2.22 0.40
N LEU A 62 -4.03 3.27 -0.26
CA LEU A 62 -3.60 4.66 -0.01
C LEU A 62 -4.15 5.17 1.32
N ASP A 63 -5.45 4.96 1.57
CA ASP A 63 -6.12 5.36 2.84
C ASP A 63 -5.42 4.76 4.07
N PHE A 64 -4.89 3.57 3.92
CA PHE A 64 -4.32 2.79 5.00
C PHE A 64 -2.83 3.06 5.26
N PHE A 65 -2.09 3.49 4.24
CA PHE A 65 -0.65 3.72 4.37
C PHE A 65 -0.28 4.66 5.53
N PRO A 66 -0.99 5.80 5.76
CA PRO A 66 -0.76 6.65 6.93
C PRO A 66 -0.90 5.90 8.25
N LEU A 67 -1.91 5.02 8.38
CA LEU A 67 -2.14 4.22 9.58
C LEU A 67 -1.01 3.20 9.81
N ALA A 68 -0.57 2.52 8.76
CA ALA A 68 0.55 1.56 8.84
C ALA A 68 1.86 2.26 9.24
N LYS A 69 2.10 3.45 8.69
CA LYS A 69 3.26 4.29 9.04
C LYS A 69 3.23 4.74 10.50
N SER A 70 2.06 5.19 11.01
CA SER A 70 1.90 5.56 12.42
C SER A 70 2.10 4.39 13.38
N LYS A 71 1.74 3.16 12.98
CA LYS A 71 1.95 1.95 13.79
C LYS A 71 3.33 1.31 13.61
N ASN A 72 4.21 1.89 12.79
CA ASN A 72 5.53 1.35 12.46
C ASN A 72 5.47 -0.09 11.90
N GLN A 73 4.44 -0.37 11.09
CA GLN A 73 4.16 -1.66 10.45
C GLN A 73 4.47 -1.65 8.94
N VAL A 74 5.32 -0.72 8.53
CA VAL A 74 5.90 -0.57 7.18
C VAL A 74 7.32 -1.09 7.11
#